data_AF-W7F543-F1
#
_entry.id   AF-W7F543-F1
#
_cell.length_a   1.000
_cell.length_b   1.000
_cell.length_c   1.000
_cell.angle_alpha   90.00
_cell.angle_beta   90.00
_cell.angle_gamma   90.00
#
_symmetry.space_group_name_H-M   'P 1'
#
loop_
_entity.id
_entity.type
_entity.pdbx_description
1 polymer ?
#
loop_
_entity_poly.entity_id
_entity_poly.type
_entity_poly.pdbx_seq_one_letter_code
_entity_poly.pdbx_strand_id
1 'polypeptide(L)'
;LINAIKLGDLKIVKELTECFQNLRIGEADQVTLADNTMENPLIYEAIETSISYNREDILLILVRLIRPTIPRFELRDLKAFESCVRMVAHTSNVRVLRYLFCIPVSSKWTLTTNIMHAICDSEDYDLIYFAFCKADCAYTHPISEEHPLHIAIRSGLEATRAVYDTGKYDINERLSWSYRIYSDEPVTALDVAIYQQNYAIIKWLLDHGAHYRRRFPSFYICGRIYNYVRDRAIVDDPRMVNLPSYGQYASMSWEAKESFIFGL
;
A
#
# COMPACT_ATOMS: atom_id res chain seq x y z
N LEU A 1 8.61 -11.37 -30.30
CA LEU A 1 8.79 -11.25 -28.84
C LEU A 1 7.46 -11.45 -28.10
N ILE A 2 6.48 -10.54 -28.25
CA ILE A 2 5.19 -10.61 -27.54
C ILE A 2 4.52 -11.99 -27.56
N ASN A 3 4.37 -12.61 -28.73
CA ASN A 3 3.78 -13.96 -28.82
C ASN A 3 4.59 -15.02 -28.08
N ALA A 4 5.93 -14.94 -28.07
CA ALA A 4 6.77 -15.85 -27.31
C ALA A 4 6.55 -15.68 -25.80
N ILE A 5 6.34 -14.43 -25.34
CA ILE A 5 6.00 -14.14 -23.94
C ILE A 5 4.65 -14.77 -23.57
N LYS A 6 3.63 -14.55 -24.39
CA LYS A 6 2.27 -15.12 -24.20
C LYS A 6 2.32 -16.65 -24.12
N LEU A 7 3.11 -17.28 -24.99
CA LEU A 7 3.30 -18.73 -25.04
C LEU A 7 4.23 -19.28 -23.95
N GLY A 8 4.98 -18.43 -23.24
CA GLY A 8 5.98 -18.86 -22.26
C GLY A 8 7.23 -19.49 -22.89
N ASP A 9 7.52 -19.21 -24.17
CA ASP A 9 8.65 -19.80 -24.87
C ASP A 9 9.96 -19.09 -24.49
N LEU A 10 10.54 -19.53 -23.38
CA LEU A 10 11.80 -19.01 -22.84
C LEU A 10 12.96 -19.12 -23.83
N LYS A 11 12.96 -20.13 -24.71
CA LYS A 11 14.05 -20.32 -25.68
C LYS A 11 14.00 -19.21 -26.72
N ILE A 12 12.84 -19.00 -27.34
CA ILE A 12 12.65 -17.93 -28.32
C ILE A 12 12.87 -16.56 -27.66
N VAL A 13 12.39 -16.36 -26.43
CA VAL A 13 12.63 -15.11 -25.70
C VAL A 13 14.13 -14.84 -25.56
N LYS A 14 14.93 -15.84 -25.14
CA LYS A 14 16.39 -15.71 -25.00
C LYS A 14 17.11 -15.47 -26.33
N GLU A 15 16.72 -16.18 -27.39
CA GLU A 15 17.32 -15.99 -28.72
C GLU A 15 17.04 -14.59 -29.28
N LEU A 16 15.78 -14.13 -29.20
CA LEU A 16 15.41 -12.77 -29.64
C LEU A 16 16.13 -11.70 -28.81
N THR A 17 16.23 -11.95 -27.52
CA THR A 17 16.95 -11.13 -26.54
C THR A 17 18.43 -10.98 -26.89
N GLU A 18 19.12 -12.07 -27.21
CA GLU A 18 20.53 -12.05 -27.61
C GLU A 18 20.73 -11.28 -28.91
N CYS A 19 19.79 -11.43 -29.86
CA CYS A 19 19.78 -10.61 -31.07
C CYS A 19 19.67 -9.11 -30.75
N PHE A 20 18.83 -8.72 -29.78
CA PHE A 20 18.72 -7.33 -29.33
C PHE A 20 20.00 -6.79 -28.67
N GLN A 21 20.71 -7.61 -27.89
CA GLN A 21 21.99 -7.20 -27.30
C GLN A 21 23.08 -6.97 -28.35
N ASN A 22 23.06 -7.75 -29.43
CA ASN A 22 24.05 -7.69 -30.50
C ASN A 22 23.76 -6.59 -31.54
N LEU A 23 22.56 -5.99 -31.51
CA LEU A 23 22.26 -4.79 -32.28
C LEU A 23 23.09 -3.62 -31.75
N ARG A 24 24.09 -3.20 -32.52
CA ARG A 24 24.86 -1.97 -32.24
C ARG A 24 23.97 -0.75 -32.44
N ILE A 25 23.27 -0.36 -31.38
CA ILE A 25 22.57 0.92 -31.32
C ILE A 25 23.63 2.01 -31.17
N GLY A 26 23.79 2.88 -32.18
CA GLY A 26 24.78 3.97 -32.15
C GLY A 26 24.44 4.99 -31.06
N GLU A 27 25.42 5.79 -30.60
CA GLU A 27 25.19 6.78 -29.52
C GLU A 27 24.06 7.77 -29.82
N ALA A 28 23.89 8.19 -31.08
CA ALA A 28 22.79 9.06 -31.51
C ALA A 28 21.42 8.35 -31.42
N ASP A 29 21.36 7.06 -31.76
CA ASP A 29 20.17 6.24 -31.62
C ASP A 29 19.87 5.97 -30.14
N GLN A 30 20.89 5.80 -29.30
CA GLN A 30 20.74 5.64 -27.85
C GLN A 30 20.17 6.88 -27.17
N VAL A 31 20.57 8.09 -27.60
CA VAL A 31 19.99 9.35 -27.10
C VAL A 31 18.54 9.48 -27.55
N THR A 32 18.25 9.17 -28.82
CA THR A 32 16.87 9.20 -29.37
C THR A 32 15.95 8.18 -28.67
N LEU A 33 16.46 6.97 -28.41
CA LEU A 33 15.75 5.91 -27.68
C LEU A 33 15.59 6.19 -26.18
N ALA A 34 16.52 6.93 -25.57
CA ALA A 34 16.46 7.30 -24.15
C ALA A 34 15.58 8.53 -23.89
N ASP A 35 15.50 9.46 -24.85
CA ASP A 35 14.70 10.68 -24.70
C ASP A 35 13.23 10.50 -25.11
N ASN A 36 12.91 9.48 -25.93
CA ASN A 36 11.54 9.11 -26.30
C ASN A 36 11.14 7.73 -25.76
N THR A 37 10.80 7.63 -24.47
CA THR A 37 10.27 6.39 -23.86
C THR A 37 8.99 5.85 -24.53
N MET A 38 8.24 6.69 -25.25
CA MET A 38 7.07 6.31 -26.06
C MET A 38 7.43 5.63 -27.40
N GLU A 39 8.70 5.64 -27.85
CA GLU A 39 9.11 5.10 -29.16
C GLU A 39 9.81 3.73 -29.09
N ASN A 40 9.89 3.09 -27.91
CA ASN A 40 10.20 1.66 -27.82
C ASN A 40 9.00 0.85 -27.30
N PRO A 41 7.83 0.93 -27.99
CA PRO A 41 6.58 0.31 -27.55
C PRO A 41 6.73 -1.19 -27.33
N LEU A 42 7.66 -1.84 -28.04
CA LEU A 42 7.89 -3.28 -27.93
C LEU A 42 8.47 -3.70 -26.57
N ILE A 43 9.38 -2.94 -25.96
CA ILE A 43 9.95 -3.29 -24.64
C ILE A 43 8.90 -3.06 -23.55
N TYR A 44 8.19 -1.94 -23.62
CA TYR A 44 7.11 -1.64 -22.68
C TYR A 44 5.97 -2.66 -22.79
N GLU A 45 5.49 -2.95 -24.00
CA GLU A 45 4.47 -3.98 -24.27
C GLU A 45 4.97 -5.36 -23.83
N ALA A 46 6.26 -5.66 -23.97
CA ALA A 46 6.85 -6.90 -23.46
C ALA A 46 6.82 -6.98 -21.93
N ILE A 47 7.10 -5.88 -21.22
CA ILE A 47 6.98 -5.79 -19.76
C ILE A 47 5.52 -5.97 -19.35
N GLU A 48 4.60 -5.19 -19.91
CA GLU A 48 3.16 -5.29 -19.62
C GLU A 48 2.61 -6.69 -19.91
N THR A 49 2.99 -7.29 -21.04
CA THR A 49 2.59 -8.66 -21.40
C THR A 49 3.16 -9.66 -20.41
N SER A 50 4.43 -9.51 -19.99
CA SER A 50 5.04 -10.41 -19.01
C SER A 50 4.32 -10.34 -17.66
N ILE A 51 3.91 -9.14 -17.24
CA ILE A 51 3.13 -8.94 -16.01
C ILE A 51 1.73 -9.55 -16.17
N SER A 52 1.03 -9.25 -17.26
CA SER A 52 -0.34 -9.72 -17.53
C SER A 52 -0.44 -11.25 -17.56
N TYR A 53 0.58 -11.92 -18.09
CA TYR A 53 0.66 -13.38 -18.15
C TYR A 53 1.38 -13.98 -16.93
N ASN A 54 1.70 -13.17 -15.92
CA ASN A 54 2.40 -13.55 -14.68
C ASN A 54 3.69 -14.36 -14.93
N ARG A 55 4.49 -13.94 -15.92
CA ARG A 55 5.74 -14.58 -16.35
C ARG A 55 6.94 -13.92 -15.69
N GLU A 56 7.19 -14.26 -14.43
CA GLU A 56 8.31 -13.70 -13.64
C GLU A 56 9.70 -14.03 -14.22
N ASP A 57 9.83 -15.20 -14.82
CA ASP A 57 11.03 -15.72 -15.48
C ASP A 57 11.40 -14.90 -16.71
N ILE A 58 10.40 -14.58 -17.53
CA ILE A 58 10.56 -13.74 -18.71
C ILE A 58 10.83 -12.29 -18.32
N LEU A 59 10.11 -11.76 -17.33
CA LEU A 59 10.37 -10.40 -16.86
C LEU A 59 11.79 -10.25 -16.33
N LEU A 60 12.31 -11.23 -15.57
CA LEU A 60 13.70 -11.24 -15.12
C LEU A 60 14.68 -11.19 -16.30
N ILE A 61 14.42 -11.97 -17.37
CA ILE A 61 15.23 -11.92 -18.59
C ILE A 61 15.18 -10.50 -19.15
N LEU A 62 13.99 -9.94 -19.42
CA LEU A 62 13.84 -8.60 -19.98
C LEU A 62 14.57 -7.52 -19.17
N VAL A 63 14.43 -7.52 -17.85
CA VAL A 63 15.10 -6.55 -16.95
C VAL A 63 16.63 -6.65 -17.05
N ARG A 64 17.17 -7.86 -17.14
CA ARG A 64 18.63 -8.09 -17.30
C ARG A 64 19.17 -7.58 -18.63
N LEU A 65 18.34 -7.38 -19.64
CA LEU A 65 18.75 -6.93 -20.98
C LEU A 65 18.64 -5.44 -21.17
N ILE A 66 17.63 -4.84 -20.55
CA ILE A 66 17.39 -3.40 -20.64
C ILE A 66 18.62 -2.66 -20.13
N ARG A 67 19.16 -3.09 -18.98
CA ARG A 67 20.26 -2.40 -18.31
C ARG A 67 21.58 -2.35 -19.12
N PRO A 68 22.04 -3.44 -19.78
CA PRO A 68 23.26 -3.39 -20.59
C PRO A 68 23.05 -2.80 -22.00
N THR A 69 21.88 -3.02 -22.59
CA THR A 69 21.62 -2.67 -24.01
C THR A 69 21.19 -1.22 -24.16
N ILE A 70 20.48 -0.68 -23.16
CA ILE A 70 20.02 0.71 -23.14
C ILE A 70 20.40 1.30 -21.78
N PRO A 71 21.65 1.76 -21.60
CA PRO A 71 22.18 2.19 -20.30
C PRO A 71 21.41 3.35 -19.65
N ARG A 72 20.63 4.10 -20.45
CA ARG A 72 19.78 5.22 -20.02
C ARG A 72 18.28 4.90 -20.09
N PHE A 73 17.89 3.64 -20.20
CA PHE A 73 16.48 3.28 -20.15
C PHE A 73 15.95 3.56 -18.74
N GLU A 74 15.15 4.60 -18.67
CA GLU A 74 14.36 4.96 -17.51
C GLU A 74 12.90 4.86 -17.93
N LEU A 75 12.05 4.27 -17.09
CA LEU A 75 10.61 4.50 -17.22
C LEU A 75 10.32 5.94 -16.77
N ARG A 76 10.57 6.90 -17.68
CA ARG A 76 10.36 8.34 -17.44
C ARG A 76 8.87 8.67 -17.37
N ASP A 77 8.04 7.94 -18.11
CA ASP A 77 6.59 8.04 -17.97
C ASP A 77 6.15 7.37 -16.67
N LEU A 78 5.97 8.20 -15.64
CA LEU A 78 5.48 7.79 -14.34
C LEU A 78 4.13 7.07 -14.45
N LYS A 79 3.26 7.47 -15.39
CA LYS A 79 1.93 6.83 -15.55
C LYS A 79 2.05 5.40 -16.08
N ALA A 80 2.99 5.17 -16.98
CA ALA A 80 3.27 3.85 -17.54
C ALA A 80 3.82 2.91 -16.45
N PHE A 81 4.76 3.39 -15.63
CA PHE A 81 5.27 2.61 -14.49
C PHE A 81 4.18 2.34 -13.44
N GLU A 82 3.36 3.34 -13.10
CA GLU A 82 2.20 3.18 -12.22
C GLU A 82 1.21 2.12 -12.74
N SER A 83 0.96 2.11 -14.05
CA SER A 83 0.13 1.08 -14.69
C SER A 83 0.70 -0.32 -14.46
N CYS A 84 1.99 -0.52 -14.68
CA CYS A 84 2.68 -1.77 -14.42
C CYS A 84 2.57 -2.19 -12.94
N VAL A 85 2.83 -1.29 -11.99
CA VAL A 85 2.71 -1.59 -10.55
C VAL A 85 1.30 -2.02 -10.19
N ARG A 86 0.29 -1.32 -10.70
CA ARG A 86 -1.12 -1.69 -10.51
C ARG A 86 -1.41 -3.06 -11.10
N MET A 87 -0.92 -3.39 -12.29
CA MET A 87 -1.10 -4.71 -12.88
C MET A 87 -0.47 -5.81 -12.02
N VAL A 88 0.72 -5.58 -11.45
CA VAL A 88 1.36 -6.53 -10.53
C VAL A 88 0.54 -6.72 -9.25
N ALA A 89 -0.06 -5.66 -8.73
CA ALA A 89 -0.95 -5.77 -7.57
C ALA A 89 -2.16 -6.68 -7.85
N HIS A 90 -2.69 -6.70 -9.07
CA HIS A 90 -3.78 -7.60 -9.45
C HIS A 90 -3.34 -9.07 -9.60
N THR A 91 -2.05 -9.33 -9.84
CA THR A 91 -1.53 -10.69 -9.97
C THR A 91 -1.00 -11.26 -8.65
N SER A 92 -0.91 -10.44 -7.60
CA SER A 92 -0.37 -10.80 -6.27
C SER A 92 0.94 -11.59 -6.38
N ASN A 93 1.86 -11.11 -7.23
CA ASN A 93 3.18 -11.74 -7.41
C ASN A 93 4.31 -10.79 -7.01
N VAL A 94 4.79 -10.94 -5.77
CA VAL A 94 5.91 -10.17 -5.23
C VAL A 94 7.21 -10.32 -6.05
N ARG A 95 7.46 -11.45 -6.72
CA ARG A 95 8.67 -11.64 -7.54
C ARG A 95 8.63 -10.76 -8.77
N VAL A 96 7.48 -10.66 -9.43
CA VAL A 96 7.26 -9.74 -10.55
C VAL A 96 7.46 -8.29 -10.09
N LEU A 97 6.95 -7.92 -8.91
CA LEU A 97 7.15 -6.59 -8.34
C LEU A 97 8.64 -6.28 -8.08
N ARG A 98 9.37 -7.23 -7.52
CA ARG A 98 10.82 -7.12 -7.26
C ARG A 98 11.60 -6.87 -8.54
N TYR A 99 11.27 -7.59 -9.62
CA TYR A 99 11.92 -7.40 -10.91
C TYR A 99 11.53 -6.08 -11.57
N LEU A 100 10.26 -5.66 -11.45
CA LEU A 100 9.81 -4.36 -11.93
C LEU A 100 10.58 -3.22 -11.26
N PHE A 101 10.81 -3.29 -9.93
CA PHE A 101 11.59 -2.32 -9.16
C PHE A 101 13.10 -2.34 -9.46
N CYS A 102 13.59 -3.32 -10.22
CA CYS A 102 14.97 -3.33 -10.71
C CYS A 102 15.15 -2.52 -12.01
N ILE A 103 14.06 -2.11 -12.66
CA ILE A 103 14.09 -1.19 -13.80
C ILE A 103 14.34 0.23 -13.24
N PRO A 104 15.32 0.98 -13.75
CA PRO A 104 15.53 2.37 -13.33
C PRO A 104 14.25 3.20 -13.54
N VAL A 105 13.78 3.81 -12.45
CA VAL A 105 12.66 4.77 -12.46
C VAL A 105 13.21 6.12 -12.04
N SER A 106 12.54 7.20 -12.44
CA SER A 106 12.82 8.54 -11.93
C SER A 106 12.99 8.54 -10.41
N SER A 107 14.06 9.18 -9.92
CA SER A 107 14.36 9.29 -8.48
C SER A 107 13.29 10.04 -7.68
N LYS A 108 12.33 10.66 -8.36
CA LYS A 108 11.19 11.38 -7.76
C LYS A 108 9.92 10.52 -7.69
N TRP A 109 9.94 9.28 -8.17
CA TRP A 109 8.75 8.44 -8.15
C TRP A 109 8.39 8.02 -6.73
N THR A 110 7.09 8.10 -6.43
CA THR A 110 6.50 7.80 -5.13
C THR A 110 5.20 7.04 -5.34
N LEU A 111 4.78 6.23 -4.37
CA LEU A 111 3.47 5.59 -4.38
C LEU A 111 2.38 6.65 -4.25
N THR A 112 1.62 6.86 -5.33
CA THR A 112 0.42 7.70 -5.31
C THR A 112 -0.71 7.00 -4.57
N THR A 113 -1.71 7.75 -4.10
CA THR A 113 -2.88 7.24 -3.37
C THR A 113 -3.57 6.08 -4.09
N ASN A 114 -3.77 6.20 -5.40
CA ASN A 114 -4.40 5.15 -6.21
C ASN A 114 -3.56 3.85 -6.24
N ILE A 115 -2.23 3.97 -6.28
CA ILE A 115 -1.33 2.83 -6.29
C ILE A 115 -1.25 2.19 -4.90
N MET A 116 -1.25 2.98 -3.84
CA MET A 116 -1.33 2.48 -2.46
C MET A 116 -2.60 1.65 -2.26
N HIS A 117 -3.76 2.14 -2.73
CA HIS A 117 -5.00 1.36 -2.73
C HIS A 117 -4.86 0.04 -3.50
N ALA A 118 -4.43 0.11 -4.76
CA ALA A 118 -4.31 -1.10 -5.58
C ALA A 118 -3.39 -2.16 -4.95
N ILE A 119 -2.27 -1.74 -4.35
CA ILE A 119 -1.34 -2.62 -3.66
C ILE A 119 -1.97 -3.22 -2.40
N CYS A 120 -2.58 -2.39 -1.54
CA CYS A 120 -3.21 -2.86 -0.31
C CYS A 120 -4.40 -3.81 -0.58
N ASP A 121 -5.13 -3.59 -1.67
CA ASP A 121 -6.26 -4.44 -2.09
C ASP A 121 -5.82 -5.80 -2.68
N SER A 122 -4.51 -6.01 -2.91
CA SER A 122 -3.97 -7.31 -3.33
C SER A 122 -4.00 -8.38 -2.24
N GLU A 123 -4.15 -7.95 -0.97
CA GLU A 123 -4.12 -8.79 0.24
C GLU A 123 -2.83 -9.64 0.41
N ASP A 124 -1.81 -9.43 -0.43
CA ASP A 124 -0.52 -10.12 -0.36
C ASP A 124 0.45 -9.35 0.53
N TYR A 125 0.66 -9.86 1.75
CA TYR A 125 1.55 -9.27 2.74
C TYR A 125 2.95 -8.99 2.20
N ASP A 126 3.57 -9.92 1.48
CA ASP A 126 4.95 -9.79 1.02
C ASP A 126 5.07 -8.74 -0.08
N LEU A 127 4.07 -8.67 -0.95
CA LEU A 127 3.96 -7.66 -2.00
C LEU A 127 3.78 -6.27 -1.39
N ILE A 128 2.83 -6.12 -0.46
CA ILE A 128 2.53 -4.85 0.21
C ILE A 128 3.77 -4.38 0.99
N TYR A 129 4.32 -5.23 1.86
CA TYR A 129 5.49 -4.90 2.67
C TYR A 129 6.67 -4.49 1.78
N PHE A 130 6.94 -5.23 0.70
CA PHE A 130 8.01 -4.89 -0.22
C PHE A 130 7.81 -3.51 -0.87
N ALA A 131 6.60 -3.22 -1.37
CA ALA A 131 6.31 -1.95 -2.03
C ALA A 131 6.51 -0.75 -1.09
N PHE A 132 5.89 -0.78 0.09
CA PHE A 132 5.97 0.31 1.07
C PHE A 132 7.36 0.40 1.73
N CYS A 133 8.11 -0.69 1.81
CA CYS A 133 9.50 -0.65 2.26
C CYS A 133 10.40 0.04 1.22
N LYS A 134 10.23 -0.28 -0.07
CA LYS A 134 11.13 0.17 -1.14
C LYS A 134 10.82 1.54 -1.74
N ALA A 135 9.58 1.98 -1.69
CA ALA A 135 9.17 3.27 -2.22
C ALA A 135 8.77 4.23 -1.11
N ASP A 136 8.95 5.53 -1.37
CA ASP A 136 8.32 6.58 -0.58
C ASP A 136 6.88 6.80 -1.08
N CYS A 137 6.01 7.32 -0.22
CA CYS A 137 4.61 7.62 -0.56
C CYS A 137 4.45 9.10 -0.90
N ALA A 138 3.58 9.41 -1.86
CA ALA A 138 3.17 10.76 -2.20
C ALA A 138 2.22 11.31 -1.11
N TYR A 139 2.73 11.45 0.10
CA TYR A 139 2.00 11.92 1.27
C TYR A 139 2.60 13.25 1.72
N THR A 140 1.97 14.35 1.31
CA THR A 140 2.47 15.71 1.56
C THR A 140 1.62 16.47 2.57
N HIS A 141 0.39 16.02 2.83
CA HIS A 141 -0.56 16.71 3.69
C HIS A 141 -1.14 15.76 4.74
N PRO A 142 -1.39 16.24 5.98
CA PRO A 142 -1.85 15.41 7.08
C PRO A 142 -3.34 15.06 6.95
N ILE A 143 -3.71 14.33 5.90
CA ILE A 143 -5.07 13.94 5.57
C ILE A 143 -5.17 12.41 5.61
N SER A 144 -6.18 11.89 6.30
CA SER A 144 -6.35 10.47 6.53
C SER A 144 -6.56 9.65 5.25
N GLU A 145 -7.16 10.24 4.23
CA GLU A 145 -7.48 9.60 2.95
C GLU A 145 -6.23 9.29 2.12
N GLU A 146 -5.15 10.04 2.34
CA GLU A 146 -3.87 9.88 1.62
C GLU A 146 -2.81 9.18 2.47
N HIS A 147 -3.08 8.96 3.76
CA HIS A 147 -2.09 8.40 4.68
C HIS A 147 -1.91 6.88 4.48
N PRO A 148 -0.67 6.40 4.26
CA PRO A 148 -0.36 5.00 3.98
C PRO A 148 -0.98 3.99 4.94
N LEU A 149 -0.81 4.18 6.25
CA LEU A 149 -1.37 3.26 7.25
C LEU A 149 -2.89 3.32 7.29
N HIS A 150 -3.51 4.48 7.08
CA HIS A 150 -4.97 4.61 7.10
C HIS A 150 -5.60 4.01 5.84
N ILE A 151 -4.93 4.09 4.68
CA ILE A 151 -5.32 3.36 3.46
C ILE A 151 -5.26 1.85 3.72
N ALA A 152 -4.15 1.36 4.29
CA ALA A 152 -3.98 -0.06 4.60
C ALA A 152 -5.06 -0.60 5.54
N ILE A 153 -5.44 0.17 6.57
CA ILE A 153 -6.56 -0.15 7.47
C ILE A 153 -7.87 -0.28 6.70
N ARG A 154 -8.10 0.60 5.73
CA ARG A 154 -9.31 0.55 4.93
C ARG A 154 -9.40 -0.68 4.04
N SER A 155 -8.27 -1.18 3.57
CA SER A 155 -8.19 -2.38 2.73
C SER A 155 -8.29 -3.67 3.55
N GLY A 156 -7.57 -3.81 4.67
CA GLY A 156 -7.62 -5.05 5.44
C GLY A 156 -6.54 -5.22 6.50
N LEU A 157 -6.65 -6.30 7.28
CA LEU A 157 -5.73 -6.58 8.39
C LEU A 157 -4.33 -6.94 7.89
N GLU A 158 -4.23 -7.72 6.83
CA GLU A 158 -2.98 -8.11 6.18
C GLU A 158 -2.23 -6.88 5.66
N ALA A 159 -2.93 -5.97 4.96
CA ALA A 159 -2.37 -4.70 4.53
C ALA A 159 -1.92 -3.84 5.72
N THR A 160 -2.74 -3.75 6.76
CA THR A 160 -2.42 -3.00 7.98
C THR A 160 -1.10 -3.50 8.60
N ARG A 161 -0.96 -4.82 8.75
CA ARG A 161 0.26 -5.45 9.27
C ARG A 161 1.46 -5.14 8.39
N ALA A 162 1.35 -5.39 7.09
CA ALA A 162 2.43 -5.19 6.14
C ALA A 162 2.93 -3.74 6.12
N VAL A 163 2.03 -2.75 6.17
CA VAL A 163 2.42 -1.33 6.20
C VAL A 163 2.98 -0.92 7.56
N TYR A 164 2.39 -1.38 8.66
CA TYR A 164 2.91 -1.10 10.01
C TYR A 164 4.32 -1.68 10.22
N ASP A 165 4.55 -2.91 9.76
CA ASP A 165 5.83 -3.61 9.94
C ASP A 165 6.99 -2.95 9.18
N THR A 166 6.70 -2.02 8.26
CA THR A 166 7.74 -1.17 7.65
C THR A 166 8.41 -0.22 8.65
N GLY A 167 7.75 0.07 9.78
CA GLY A 167 8.23 0.99 10.82
C GLY A 167 8.25 2.46 10.39
N LYS A 168 7.69 2.80 9.21
CA LYS A 168 7.71 4.17 8.65
C LYS A 168 6.62 5.09 9.21
N TYR A 169 5.54 4.53 9.74
CA TYR A 169 4.32 5.28 10.08
C TYR A 169 3.92 5.07 11.54
N ASP A 170 3.56 6.15 12.23
CA ASP A 170 3.08 6.08 13.61
C ASP A 170 1.60 5.65 13.64
N ILE A 171 1.30 4.60 14.39
CA ILE A 171 -0.07 4.10 14.61
C ILE A 171 -0.98 5.14 15.28
N ASN A 172 -0.39 6.08 16.02
CA ASN A 172 -1.08 7.13 16.76
C ASN A 172 -1.05 8.49 16.06
N GLU A 173 -0.60 8.54 14.80
CA GLU A 173 -0.53 9.77 14.03
C GLU A 173 -1.92 10.41 13.91
N ARG A 174 -1.97 11.72 14.14
CA ARG A 174 -3.19 12.50 14.23
C ARG A 174 -3.41 13.29 12.95
N LEU A 175 -4.40 12.89 12.16
CA LEU A 175 -4.64 13.41 10.83
C LEU A 175 -5.98 14.11 10.71
N SER A 176 -6.08 15.06 9.79
CA SER A 176 -7.38 15.61 9.40
C SER A 176 -8.19 14.57 8.61
N TRP A 177 -9.51 14.66 8.71
CA TRP A 177 -10.45 13.77 8.01
C TRP A 177 -11.50 14.64 7.30
N SER A 178 -11.85 14.33 6.06
CA SER A 178 -12.76 15.19 5.26
C SER A 178 -14.22 15.14 5.72
N TYR A 179 -14.65 14.00 6.28
CA TYR A 179 -15.95 13.80 6.90
C TYR A 179 -16.02 14.44 8.31
N ARG A 180 -16.86 15.47 8.43
CA ARG A 180 -17.11 16.28 9.65
C ARG A 180 -17.78 15.55 10.82
N ILE A 181 -17.78 14.22 10.83
CA ILE A 181 -18.49 13.44 11.86
C ILE A 181 -17.62 13.29 13.12
N TYR A 182 -16.31 13.42 12.99
CA TYR A 182 -15.44 13.76 14.13
C TYR A 182 -15.54 15.27 14.35
N SER A 183 -15.78 15.67 15.61
CA SER A 183 -15.98 17.03 16.09
C SER A 183 -14.75 17.93 15.92
N ASP A 184 -14.34 18.24 14.69
CA ASP A 184 -13.09 18.94 14.32
C ASP A 184 -11.82 18.30 14.94
N GLU A 185 -11.92 17.08 15.47
CA GLU A 185 -10.82 16.36 16.10
C GLU A 185 -10.04 15.53 15.07
N PRO A 186 -8.70 15.48 15.20
CA PRO A 186 -7.90 14.64 14.33
C PRO A 186 -8.17 13.16 14.61
N VAL A 187 -8.11 12.39 13.54
CA VAL A 187 -8.31 10.95 13.51
C VAL A 187 -6.98 10.21 13.58
N THR A 188 -7.03 9.00 14.11
CA THR A 188 -5.93 8.05 14.19
C THR A 188 -6.31 6.77 13.47
N ALA A 189 -5.37 5.84 13.33
CA ALA A 189 -5.61 4.50 12.81
C ALA A 189 -6.82 3.81 13.49
N LEU A 190 -6.95 3.96 14.82
CA LEU A 190 -8.03 3.36 15.59
C LEU A 190 -9.40 3.95 15.22
N ASP A 191 -9.46 5.26 14.98
CA ASP A 191 -10.70 5.93 14.55
C ASP A 191 -11.16 5.41 13.17
N VAL A 192 -10.22 5.19 12.23
CA VAL A 192 -10.50 4.60 10.91
C VAL A 192 -11.12 3.21 11.08
N ALA A 193 -10.50 2.35 11.89
CA ALA A 193 -10.94 0.98 12.10
C ALA A 193 -12.31 0.90 12.80
N ILE A 194 -12.56 1.78 13.77
CA ILE A 194 -13.86 1.93 14.46
C ILE A 194 -14.94 2.37 13.48
N TYR A 195 -14.67 3.37 12.64
CA TYR A 195 -15.60 3.83 11.61
C TYR A 195 -16.01 2.70 10.66
N GLN A 196 -15.07 1.86 10.25
CA GLN A 196 -15.33 0.70 9.40
C GLN A 196 -15.94 -0.51 10.12
N GLN A 197 -16.06 -0.45 11.46
CA GLN A 197 -16.49 -1.59 12.30
C GLN A 197 -15.61 -2.85 12.10
N ASN A 198 -14.33 -2.68 11.76
CA ASN A 198 -13.42 -3.80 11.53
C ASN A 198 -12.83 -4.31 12.85
N TYR A 199 -13.57 -5.21 13.50
CA TYR A 199 -13.23 -5.78 14.81
C TYR A 199 -11.83 -6.39 14.89
N ALA A 200 -11.38 -7.07 13.83
CA ALA A 200 -10.08 -7.72 13.80
C ALA A 200 -8.94 -6.68 13.82
N ILE A 201 -9.08 -5.63 13.02
CA ILE A 201 -8.11 -4.52 13.01
C ILE A 201 -8.17 -3.73 14.31
N ILE A 202 -9.37 -3.43 14.86
CA ILE A 202 -9.50 -2.71 16.14
C ILE A 202 -8.75 -3.44 17.24
N LYS A 203 -8.98 -4.75 17.39
CA LYS A 203 -8.27 -5.55 18.39
C LYS A 203 -6.76 -5.53 18.15
N TRP A 204 -6.34 -5.71 16.89
CA TRP A 204 -4.93 -5.70 16.54
C TRP A 204 -4.26 -4.36 16.85
N LEU A 205 -4.87 -3.23 16.49
CA LEU A 205 -4.37 -1.88 16.76
C LEU A 205 -4.22 -1.65 18.27
N LEU A 206 -5.21 -2.04 19.07
CA LEU A 206 -5.18 -1.97 20.53
C LEU A 206 -4.05 -2.83 21.12
N ASP A 207 -3.84 -4.03 20.57
CA ASP A 207 -2.73 -4.92 20.97
C ASP A 207 -1.35 -4.33 20.64
N HIS A 208 -1.27 -3.40 19.67
CA HIS A 208 -0.04 -2.76 19.18
C HIS A 208 0.12 -1.29 19.63
N GLY A 209 -0.59 -0.89 20.69
CA GLY A 209 -0.36 0.41 21.35
C GLY A 209 -1.14 1.59 20.77
N ALA A 210 -2.23 1.34 20.03
CA ALA A 210 -3.12 2.40 19.61
C ALA A 210 -3.78 3.11 20.82
N HIS A 211 -3.71 4.43 20.84
CA HIS A 211 -4.21 5.28 21.91
C HIS A 211 -5.74 5.31 21.95
N TYR A 212 -6.32 4.72 23.00
CA TYR A 212 -7.76 4.69 23.23
C TYR A 212 -8.25 5.66 24.30
N ARG A 213 -7.34 6.35 25.02
CA ARG A 213 -7.67 7.31 26.09
C ARG A 213 -8.11 8.66 25.51
N ARG A 214 -9.18 8.64 24.74
CA ARG A 214 -9.78 9.81 24.07
C ARG A 214 -11.29 9.62 23.93
N ARG A 215 -11.95 10.65 23.43
CA ARG A 215 -13.36 10.60 23.05
C ARG A 215 -13.48 9.86 21.72
N PHE A 216 -14.58 9.12 21.61
CA PHE A 216 -15.02 8.53 20.36
C PHE A 216 -16.48 8.92 20.13
N PRO A 217 -16.88 9.26 18.89
CA PRO A 217 -18.27 9.58 18.60
C PRO A 217 -19.16 8.39 18.98
N SER A 218 -20.16 8.63 19.82
CA SER A 218 -20.91 7.53 20.46
C SER A 218 -21.67 6.67 19.45
N PHE A 219 -22.04 7.26 18.30
CA PHE A 219 -22.71 6.57 17.19
C PHE A 219 -21.88 5.43 16.58
N TYR A 220 -20.54 5.50 16.62
CA TYR A 220 -19.66 4.45 16.10
C TYR A 220 -19.28 3.39 17.14
N ILE A 221 -19.53 3.63 18.43
CA ILE A 221 -19.16 2.73 19.52
C ILE A 221 -20.30 1.74 19.81
N CYS A 222 -20.32 0.64 19.05
CA CYS A 222 -21.19 -0.49 19.35
C CYS A 222 -20.64 -1.32 20.53
N GLY A 223 -21.46 -2.23 21.07
CA GLY A 223 -21.09 -3.01 22.27
C GLY A 223 -19.82 -3.84 22.11
N ARG A 224 -19.54 -4.36 20.91
CA ARG A 224 -18.32 -5.11 20.65
C ARG A 224 -17.08 -4.20 20.69
N ILE A 225 -17.13 -3.04 20.05
CA ILE A 225 -16.03 -2.06 20.06
C ILE A 225 -15.79 -1.54 21.47
N TYR A 226 -16.87 -1.18 22.18
CA TYR A 226 -16.80 -0.75 23.57
C TYR A 226 -16.05 -1.77 24.44
N ASN A 227 -16.42 -3.05 24.32
CA ASN A 227 -15.78 -4.11 25.10
C ASN A 227 -14.31 -4.30 24.71
N TYR A 228 -13.93 -4.23 23.44
CA TYR A 228 -12.51 -4.29 23.07
C TYR A 228 -11.68 -3.18 23.69
N VAL A 229 -12.18 -1.94 23.65
CA VAL A 229 -11.47 -0.81 24.25
C VAL A 229 -11.43 -0.93 25.77
N ARG A 230 -12.54 -1.33 26.41
CA ARG A 230 -12.62 -1.56 27.85
C ARG A 230 -11.68 -2.68 28.31
N ASP A 231 -11.67 -3.80 27.61
CA ASP A 231 -10.84 -4.96 27.94
C ASP A 231 -9.36 -4.60 27.80
N ARG A 232 -8.99 -3.88 26.73
CA ARG A 232 -7.64 -3.31 26.57
C ARG A 232 -7.31 -2.35 27.72
N ALA A 233 -8.23 -1.47 28.10
CA ALA A 233 -8.02 -0.54 29.22
C ALA A 233 -7.77 -1.25 30.56
N ILE A 234 -8.45 -2.37 30.81
CA ILE A 234 -8.25 -3.21 32.00
C ILE A 234 -6.91 -3.94 31.96
N VAL A 235 -6.49 -4.42 30.78
CA VAL A 235 -5.16 -5.02 30.60
C VAL A 235 -4.06 -4.01 30.88
N ASP A 236 -4.20 -2.79 30.37
CA ASP A 236 -3.18 -1.74 30.52
C ASP A 236 -3.19 -1.11 31.92
N ASP A 237 -4.33 -1.07 32.61
CA ASP A 237 -4.46 -0.68 34.02
C ASP A 237 -5.57 -1.50 34.73
N PRO A 238 -5.22 -2.50 35.56
CA PRO A 238 -6.20 -3.35 36.23
C PRO A 238 -7.22 -2.59 37.12
N ARG A 239 -6.91 -1.35 37.53
CA ARG A 239 -7.85 -0.51 38.29
C ARG A 239 -9.07 -0.09 37.47
N MET A 240 -8.97 -0.18 36.14
CA MET A 240 -10.05 0.13 35.19
C MET A 240 -11.15 -0.94 35.15
N VAL A 241 -11.08 -1.99 35.97
CA VAL A 241 -12.15 -3.01 36.08
C VAL A 241 -13.52 -2.41 36.40
N ASN A 242 -13.54 -1.25 37.08
CA ASN A 242 -14.75 -0.52 37.45
C ASN A 242 -15.35 0.33 36.32
N LEU A 243 -14.73 0.36 35.12
CA LEU A 243 -15.34 0.99 33.95
C LEU A 243 -16.73 0.40 33.69
N PRO A 244 -17.72 1.24 33.32
CA PRO A 244 -19.10 0.79 33.16
C PRO A 244 -19.17 -0.37 32.17
N SER A 245 -20.11 -1.29 32.41
CA SER A 245 -20.49 -2.27 31.40
C SER A 245 -21.08 -1.56 30.18
N TYR A 246 -21.08 -2.21 29.01
CA TYR A 246 -21.70 -1.62 27.83
C TYR A 246 -23.17 -1.28 28.06
N GLY A 247 -23.92 -2.09 28.83
CA GLY A 247 -25.32 -1.80 29.15
C GLY A 247 -25.48 -0.49 29.94
N GLN A 248 -24.60 -0.23 30.91
CA GLN A 248 -24.57 1.02 31.65
C GLN A 248 -24.19 2.19 30.75
N TYR A 249 -23.14 2.06 29.94
CA TYR A 249 -22.75 3.06 28.94
C TYR A 249 -23.90 3.37 27.97
N ALA A 250 -24.56 2.34 27.43
CA ALA A 250 -25.67 2.48 26.50
C ALA A 250 -26.90 3.18 27.13
N SER A 251 -27.07 3.10 28.45
CA SER A 251 -28.14 3.79 29.19
C SER A 251 -27.82 5.25 29.56
N MET A 252 -26.58 5.70 29.37
CA MET A 252 -26.19 7.10 29.63
C MET A 252 -26.91 8.07 28.68
N SER A 253 -27.05 9.32 29.11
CA SER A 253 -27.52 10.40 28.24
C SER A 253 -26.55 10.59 27.06
N TRP A 254 -27.03 11.24 25.99
CA TRP A 254 -26.20 11.50 24.82
C TRP A 254 -24.96 12.33 25.19
N GLU A 255 -25.12 13.38 25.99
CA GLU A 255 -24.03 14.26 26.45
C GLU A 255 -22.98 13.50 27.25
N ALA A 256 -23.43 12.56 28.09
CA ALA A 256 -22.55 11.71 28.90
C ALA A 256 -21.76 10.73 28.01
N LYS A 257 -22.35 10.20 26.94
CA LYS A 257 -21.64 9.35 25.97
C LYS A 257 -20.62 10.11 25.14
N GLU A 258 -20.98 11.29 24.62
CA GLU A 258 -20.06 12.13 23.84
C GLU A 258 -18.90 12.66 24.69
N SER A 259 -19.10 12.80 26.00
CA SER A 259 -18.05 13.20 26.94
C SER A 259 -17.24 12.02 27.50
N PHE A 260 -17.63 10.78 27.20
CA PHE A 260 -17.02 9.58 27.77
C PHE A 260 -15.60 9.36 27.23
N ILE A 261 -14.66 9.08 28.12
CA ILE A 261 -13.27 8.77 27.79
C ILE A 261 -12.90 7.50 28.54
N PHE A 262 -12.34 6.53 27.82
CA PHE A 262 -11.82 5.32 28.42
C PHE A 262 -10.53 5.62 29.19
N GLY A 263 -10.47 5.27 30.46
CA GLY A 263 -9.24 5.37 31.26
C GLY A 263 -8.99 6.72 31.92
N LEU A 264 -10.02 7.55 32.07
CA LEU A 264 -10.05 8.70 33.00
C LEU A 264 -10.89 8.37 34.25
#